data_AF-A0A9W6LLQ8-F1
#
_entry.id   AF-A0A9W6LLQ8-F1
#
_cell.length_a   1.000
_cell.length_b   1.000
_cell.length_c   1.000
_cell.angle_alpha   90.00
_cell.angle_beta   90.00
_cell.angle_gamma   90.00
#
_symmetry.space_group_name_H-M   'P 1'
#
loop_
_entity.id
_entity.type
_entity.pdbx_description
1 polymer ?
#
loop_
_entity_poly.entity_id
_entity_poly.type
_entity_poly.pdbx_seq_one_letter_code
_entity_poly.pdbx_strand_id
1 'polypeptide(L)'
;MFKDTFKIKRGDVVAITGGGGKTSLMFHLAEELSRFGRVLVTTTTKIYKPSEEEYEKLIVGDEVFSGGRKNISVAAREVVGGKLHGFTCQELEEFLPEYEYVLVEADGAKMKQMKGWRADEPVIPPCATKVIGVANIKSLGKKATQENVHRLDTFLQMVNMKVGEEINLEVFGRYLQRGDFFKGCNGEKILFLNGVEEDFEKIAALRLGKYVENLFFGSIKEKSISRYKRVDAVVMASGFSKRFGEEDKLLKKIGGVPVVEHLFKTLEKLPLESAVVVGRNLELEKLCQKYGYTYIENTRAHLGQTESIKAGLKATYGEGTIFLTGDQPLIKEESLLKLLLAFQRNNLITRSVSEGVPSSPVIFPGKYRKDLMNLTGDMGGRKVIREAGRITEVEFSDKDEFMDIDTVEDLLRAEKIMAEREKTNLGIKIAKS
;
A
#
# COMPACT_ATOMS: atom_id res chain seq x y z
N MET A 1 2.65 -15.20 10.80
CA MET A 1 2.13 -14.02 10.09
C MET A 1 3.18 -13.31 9.24
N PHE A 2 4.29 -12.81 9.81
CA PHE A 2 5.33 -12.12 9.03
C PHE A 2 6.08 -13.10 8.11
N LYS A 3 6.39 -14.31 8.59
CA LYS A 3 6.99 -15.40 7.79
C LYS A 3 6.17 -15.65 6.52
N ASP A 4 4.86 -15.85 6.68
CA ASP A 4 3.99 -16.23 5.57
C ASP A 4 3.74 -15.05 4.62
N THR A 5 3.60 -13.84 5.16
CA THR A 5 3.41 -12.63 4.37
C THR A 5 4.65 -12.31 3.53
N PHE A 6 5.84 -12.39 4.11
CA PHE A 6 7.11 -12.27 3.37
C PHE A 6 7.51 -13.54 2.61
N LYS A 7 6.70 -14.61 2.68
CA LYS A 7 6.94 -15.90 2.02
C LYS A 7 8.33 -16.49 2.33
N ILE A 8 8.78 -16.37 3.58
CA ILE A 8 10.04 -16.96 4.05
C ILE A 8 9.88 -18.47 4.16
N LYS A 9 10.82 -19.19 3.55
CA LYS A 9 10.88 -20.65 3.42
C LYS A 9 12.14 -21.20 4.09
N ARG A 10 12.12 -22.49 4.39
CA ARG A 10 13.30 -23.21 4.88
C ARG A 10 14.45 -23.09 3.87
N GLY A 11 15.64 -22.77 4.35
CA GLY A 11 16.84 -22.50 3.55
C GLY A 11 17.00 -21.04 3.13
N ASP A 12 16.08 -20.14 3.47
CA ASP A 12 16.24 -18.73 3.17
C ASP A 12 17.31 -18.06 4.06
N VAL A 13 18.14 -17.25 3.41
CA VAL A 13 19.03 -16.28 4.04
C VAL A 13 18.44 -14.90 3.79
N VAL A 14 17.92 -14.28 4.85
CA VAL A 14 17.19 -13.01 4.78
C VAL A 14 18.07 -11.88 5.32
N ALA A 15 18.51 -10.98 4.44
CA ALA A 15 19.18 -9.76 4.84
C ALA A 15 18.16 -8.64 5.12
N ILE A 16 18.36 -7.88 6.20
CA ILE A 16 17.50 -6.78 6.61
C ILE A 16 18.28 -5.48 6.54
N THR A 17 17.78 -4.51 5.77
CA THR A 17 18.47 -3.24 5.49
C THR A 17 17.60 -2.03 5.81
N GLY A 18 18.16 -0.82 5.84
CA GLY A 18 17.42 0.45 6.01
C GLY A 18 17.43 1.04 7.44
N GLY A 19 16.29 1.54 7.90
CA GLY A 19 16.19 2.30 9.15
C GLY A 19 14.83 2.16 9.85
N GLY A 20 14.81 2.38 11.17
CA GLY A 20 13.58 2.41 11.97
C GLY A 20 12.82 1.08 12.06
N GLY A 21 13.45 0.05 12.62
CA GLY A 21 12.78 -1.21 12.97
C GLY A 21 13.48 -2.49 12.52
N LYS A 22 14.69 -2.41 11.95
CA LYS A 22 15.44 -3.59 11.45
C LYS A 22 15.69 -4.65 12.52
N THR A 23 16.38 -4.27 13.61
CA THR A 23 16.70 -5.19 14.69
C THR A 23 15.43 -5.76 15.31
N SER A 24 14.41 -4.92 15.54
CA SER A 24 13.11 -5.36 16.04
C SER A 24 12.42 -6.35 15.09
N LEU A 25 12.48 -6.11 13.78
CA LEU A 25 11.94 -7.03 12.77
C LEU A 25 12.71 -8.34 12.76
N MET A 26 14.05 -8.28 12.85
CA MET A 26 14.93 -9.43 12.87
C MET A 26 14.59 -10.37 14.03
N PHE A 27 14.51 -9.86 15.26
CA PHE A 27 14.16 -10.67 16.42
C PHE A 27 12.69 -11.12 16.41
N HIS A 28 11.77 -10.29 15.88
CA HIS A 28 10.38 -10.71 15.68
C HIS A 28 10.26 -11.89 14.71
N LEU A 29 10.97 -11.83 13.58
CA LEU A 29 11.05 -12.93 12.62
C LEU A 29 11.73 -14.15 13.24
N ALA A 30 12.81 -13.97 14.00
CA ALA A 30 13.50 -15.09 14.66
C ALA A 30 12.56 -15.85 15.61
N GLU A 31 11.79 -15.12 16.42
CA GLU A 31 10.75 -15.68 17.27
C GLU A 31 9.67 -16.45 16.49
N GLU A 32 9.23 -15.91 15.36
CA GLU A 32 8.21 -16.56 14.55
C GLU A 32 8.74 -17.82 13.87
N LEU A 33 9.95 -17.75 13.32
CA LEU A 33 10.62 -18.82 12.57
C LEU A 33 11.12 -19.95 13.46
N SER A 34 11.47 -19.68 14.73
CA SER A 34 11.98 -20.69 15.67
C SER A 34 10.97 -21.80 15.99
N ARG A 35 9.68 -21.54 15.70
CA ARG A 35 8.58 -22.51 15.76
C ARG A 35 8.63 -23.53 14.62
N PHE A 36 9.40 -23.27 13.57
CA PHE A 36 9.45 -24.05 12.33
C PHE A 36 10.86 -24.61 12.01
N GLY A 37 11.88 -24.27 12.80
CA GLY A 37 13.26 -24.74 12.60
C GLY A 37 14.27 -23.92 13.39
N ARG A 38 15.55 -24.27 13.29
CA ARG A 38 16.65 -23.51 13.92
C ARG A 38 16.88 -22.23 13.14
N VAL A 39 17.05 -21.12 13.87
CA VAL A 39 17.26 -19.79 13.32
C VAL A 39 18.61 -19.26 13.76
N LEU A 40 19.40 -18.78 12.80
CA LEU A 40 20.59 -17.99 13.06
C LEU A 40 20.26 -16.50 12.93
N VAL A 41 20.64 -15.71 13.93
CA VAL A 41 20.58 -14.25 13.93
C VAL A 41 22.01 -13.71 13.96
N THR A 42 22.34 -12.85 13.02
CA THR A 42 23.68 -12.27 12.92
C THR A 42 23.64 -10.90 12.22
N THR A 43 24.80 -10.30 12.00
CA THR A 43 24.96 -9.03 11.31
C THR A 43 26.21 -9.08 10.45
N THR A 44 26.28 -8.26 9.39
CA THR A 44 27.55 -7.94 8.71
C THR A 44 28.18 -6.65 9.24
N THR A 45 27.52 -6.00 10.20
CA THR A 45 27.98 -4.75 10.81
C THR A 45 28.01 -4.87 12.34
N LYS A 46 27.17 -4.11 13.05
CA LYS A 46 27.08 -4.09 14.51
C LYS A 46 25.64 -4.15 14.95
N ILE A 47 25.32 -5.10 15.82
CA ILE A 47 24.03 -5.14 16.53
C ILE A 47 24.25 -5.02 18.04
N TYR A 48 23.22 -4.58 18.75
CA TYR A 48 23.21 -4.66 20.21
C TYR A 48 23.30 -6.13 20.65
N LYS A 49 23.96 -6.39 21.77
CA LYS A 49 23.99 -7.73 22.39
C LYS A 49 22.60 -8.03 22.98
N PRO A 50 21.83 -8.98 22.43
CA PRO A 50 20.48 -9.29 22.91
C PRO A 50 20.47 -9.79 24.36
N SER A 51 19.32 -9.71 25.02
CA SER A 51 19.14 -10.28 26.36
C SER A 51 19.14 -11.81 26.30
N GLU A 52 19.44 -12.47 27.43
CA GLU A 52 19.47 -13.94 27.51
C GLU A 52 18.10 -14.59 27.21
N GLU A 53 17.01 -13.82 27.30
CA GLU A 53 15.65 -14.27 26.96
C GLU A 53 15.38 -14.29 25.45
N GLU A 54 16.26 -13.73 24.62
CA GLU A 54 16.05 -13.60 23.18
C GLU A 54 16.73 -14.72 22.36
N TYR A 55 17.58 -15.54 22.97
CA TYR A 55 18.31 -16.62 22.30
C TYR A 55 18.42 -17.91 23.13
N GLU A 56 18.69 -19.03 22.45
CA GLU A 56 19.11 -20.31 23.04
C GLU A 56 20.61 -20.33 23.20
N LYS A 57 21.32 -19.88 22.16
CA LYS A 57 22.78 -19.84 22.12
C LYS A 57 23.25 -18.49 21.63
N LEU A 58 24.22 -17.90 22.32
CA LEU A 58 24.99 -16.77 21.81
C LEU A 58 26.42 -17.25 21.57
N ILE A 59 26.87 -17.17 20.32
CA ILE A 59 28.20 -17.57 19.87
C ILE A 59 29.01 -16.29 19.64
N VAL A 60 30.13 -16.13 20.33
CA VAL A 60 31.05 -15.00 20.18
C VAL A 60 32.46 -15.53 20.01
N GLY A 61 32.98 -15.52 18.79
CA GLY A 61 34.21 -16.23 18.47
C GLY A 61 34.06 -17.71 18.82
N ASP A 62 34.93 -18.21 19.70
CA ASP A 62 34.89 -19.61 20.19
C ASP A 62 34.01 -19.79 21.45
N GLU A 63 33.50 -18.71 22.05
CA GLU A 63 32.72 -18.75 23.27
C GLU A 63 31.23 -18.99 22.98
N VAL A 64 30.59 -19.88 23.75
CA VAL A 64 29.15 -20.19 23.63
C VAL A 64 28.46 -19.96 24.96
N PHE A 65 27.46 -19.08 24.95
CA PHE A 65 26.59 -18.78 26.09
C PHE A 65 25.21 -19.38 25.87
N SER A 66 24.60 -19.94 26.91
CA SER A 66 23.23 -20.46 26.85
C SER A 66 22.22 -19.39 27.30
N GLY A 67 21.06 -19.36 26.66
CA GLY A 67 19.94 -18.49 27.00
C GLY A 67 18.62 -19.25 27.13
N GLY A 68 17.52 -18.52 27.26
CA GLY A 68 16.19 -19.05 27.57
C GLY A 68 15.33 -19.45 26.36
N ARG A 69 15.71 -19.06 25.14
CA ARG A 69 14.80 -19.09 23.97
C ARG A 69 15.18 -20.12 22.91
N LYS A 70 14.50 -21.27 22.94
CA LYS A 70 14.75 -22.40 22.05
C LYS A 70 14.83 -22.05 20.56
N ASN A 71 15.70 -22.77 19.86
CA ASN A 71 15.92 -22.75 18.41
C ASN A 71 16.42 -21.42 17.83
N ILE A 72 16.83 -20.44 18.65
CA ILE A 72 17.41 -19.19 18.17
C ILE A 72 18.88 -19.14 18.58
N SER A 73 19.79 -19.09 17.63
CA SER A 73 21.21 -18.80 17.87
C SER A 73 21.52 -17.40 17.41
N VAL A 74 22.26 -16.65 18.22
CA VAL A 74 22.84 -15.36 17.85
C VAL A 74 24.33 -15.57 17.69
N ALA A 75 24.90 -15.15 16.57
CA ALA A 75 26.32 -15.39 16.31
C ALA A 75 27.03 -14.12 15.85
N ALA A 76 28.21 -13.89 16.42
CA ALA A 76 29.06 -12.74 16.16
C ALA A 76 30.54 -13.12 16.29
N ARG A 77 31.41 -12.35 15.63
CA ARG A 77 32.85 -12.57 15.68
C ARG A 77 33.46 -12.14 17.02
N GLU A 78 33.05 -10.98 17.51
CA GLU A 78 33.57 -10.37 18.73
C GLU A 78 32.54 -9.43 19.37
N VAL A 79 32.77 -9.08 20.64
CA VAL A 79 32.00 -8.04 21.34
C VAL A 79 32.91 -6.84 21.57
N VAL A 80 32.56 -5.69 20.97
CA VAL A 80 33.30 -4.44 21.17
C VAL A 80 32.35 -3.35 21.66
N GLY A 81 32.61 -2.81 22.85
CA GLY A 81 31.81 -1.74 23.45
C GLY A 81 30.33 -2.11 23.64
N GLY A 82 30.06 -3.36 24.04
CA GLY A 82 28.70 -3.87 24.26
C GLY A 82 27.90 -4.17 22.98
N LYS A 83 28.54 -4.12 21.81
CA LYS A 83 27.93 -4.48 20.51
C LYS A 83 28.60 -5.70 19.92
N LEU A 84 27.79 -6.54 19.30
CA LEU A 84 28.22 -7.71 18.54
C LEU A 84 28.70 -7.25 17.16
N HIS A 85 29.94 -7.57 16.83
CA HIS A 85 30.50 -7.36 15.49
C HIS A 85 30.28 -8.61 14.63
N GLY A 86 29.79 -8.38 13.42
CA GLY A 86 29.39 -9.41 12.48
C GLY A 86 30.51 -10.32 11.96
N PHE A 87 30.11 -11.47 11.43
CA PHE A 87 30.96 -12.29 10.58
C PHE A 87 31.11 -11.66 9.19
N THR A 88 32.20 -12.00 8.53
CA THR A 88 32.36 -11.81 7.08
C THR A 88 31.37 -12.70 6.32
N CYS A 89 31.11 -12.38 5.05
CA CYS A 89 30.19 -13.18 4.23
C CYS A 89 30.67 -14.64 4.05
N GLN A 90 31.99 -14.88 4.06
CA GLN A 90 32.57 -16.22 3.94
C GLN A 90 32.34 -17.04 5.22
N GLU A 91 32.61 -16.45 6.38
CA GLU A 91 32.35 -17.11 7.68
C GLU A 91 30.87 -17.43 7.86
N LEU A 92 29.95 -16.60 7.32
CA LEU A 92 28.51 -16.90 7.35
C LEU A 92 28.12 -18.17 6.59
N GLU A 93 28.84 -18.51 5.51
CA GLU A 93 28.55 -19.70 4.70
C GLU A 93 28.79 -21.00 5.48
N GLU A 94 29.72 -21.00 6.43
CA GLU A 94 30.04 -22.16 7.28
C GLU A 94 28.88 -22.53 8.21
N PHE A 95 28.08 -21.55 8.64
CA PHE A 95 26.94 -21.80 9.51
C PHE A 95 25.69 -22.28 8.76
N LEU A 96 25.55 -21.98 7.46
CA LEU A 96 24.31 -22.24 6.72
C LEU A 96 23.78 -23.69 6.83
N PRO A 97 24.61 -24.75 6.75
CA PRO A 97 24.13 -26.13 6.83
C PRO A 97 23.44 -26.48 8.16
N GLU A 98 23.75 -25.75 9.24
CA GLU A 98 23.22 -26.01 10.57
C GLU A 98 21.87 -25.34 10.85
N TYR A 99 21.46 -24.39 10.02
CA TYR A 99 20.28 -23.57 10.29
C TYR A 99 19.25 -23.65 9.17
N GLU A 100 17.98 -23.78 9.57
CA GLU A 100 16.87 -23.77 8.64
C GLU A 100 16.52 -22.37 8.14
N TYR A 101 16.87 -21.34 8.90
CA TYR A 101 16.65 -19.94 8.57
C TYR A 101 17.82 -19.09 9.06
N VAL A 102 18.27 -18.14 8.24
CA VAL A 102 19.34 -17.21 8.62
C VAL A 102 18.86 -15.78 8.42
N LEU A 103 18.97 -14.96 9.47
CA LEU A 103 18.60 -13.54 9.47
C LEU A 103 19.85 -12.69 9.70
N VAL A 104 20.08 -11.73 8.80
CA VAL A 104 21.29 -10.90 8.80
C VAL A 104 20.92 -9.41 8.80
N GLU A 105 21.31 -8.66 9.82
CA GLU A 105 21.25 -7.18 9.75
C GLU A 105 22.44 -6.64 8.93
N ALA A 106 22.16 -6.04 7.77
CA ALA A 106 23.16 -5.78 6.73
C ALA A 106 23.66 -4.31 6.64
N ASP A 107 23.22 -3.43 7.55
CA ASP A 107 23.74 -2.05 7.67
C ASP A 107 23.41 -1.42 9.03
N GLY A 108 24.07 -0.31 9.38
CA GLY A 108 23.82 0.44 10.61
C GLY A 108 23.03 1.74 10.43
N ALA A 109 22.02 1.99 11.27
CA ALA A 109 21.20 3.21 11.24
C ALA A 109 21.23 4.06 12.54
N LYS A 110 22.02 3.67 13.54
CA LYS A 110 22.08 4.34 14.88
C LYS A 110 20.69 4.61 15.50
N MET A 111 19.77 3.65 15.38
CA MET A 111 18.37 3.73 15.87
C MET A 111 17.53 4.88 15.27
N LYS A 112 18.00 5.54 14.22
CA LYS A 112 17.23 6.57 13.50
C LYS A 112 16.23 5.94 12.54
N GLN A 113 15.16 6.69 12.24
CA GLN A 113 14.06 6.22 11.38
C GLN A 113 14.43 6.26 9.89
N MET A 114 15.27 7.21 9.48
CA MET A 114 15.80 7.31 8.12
C MET A 114 17.32 7.40 8.11
N LYS A 115 17.94 7.09 6.96
CA LYS A 115 19.38 7.16 6.79
C LYS A 115 19.78 7.61 5.38
N GLY A 116 20.93 8.28 5.29
CA GLY A 116 21.68 8.43 4.05
C GLY A 116 22.55 7.19 3.80
N TRP A 117 22.64 6.76 2.54
CA TRP A 117 23.36 5.56 2.12
C TRP A 117 24.77 5.91 1.67
N ARG A 118 25.78 5.21 2.19
CA ARG A 118 27.15 5.34 1.72
C ARG A 118 27.35 4.50 0.46
N ALA A 119 28.45 4.75 -0.25
CA ALA A 119 28.80 4.00 -1.45
C ALA A 119 29.01 2.50 -1.19
N ASP A 120 29.45 2.12 0.01
CA ASP A 120 29.78 0.76 0.43
C ASP A 120 28.62 0.05 1.16
N GLU A 121 27.45 0.67 1.29
CA GLU A 121 26.29 0.09 1.97
C GLU A 121 25.09 -0.14 1.04
N PRO A 122 24.18 -1.07 1.39
CA PRO A 122 24.28 -2.06 2.47
C PRO A 122 25.28 -3.17 2.16
N VAL A 123 25.77 -3.84 3.21
CA VAL A 123 26.68 -4.99 3.11
C VAL A 123 25.83 -6.27 3.12
N ILE A 124 25.15 -6.52 2.00
CA ILE A 124 24.29 -7.70 1.81
C ILE A 124 25.15 -8.92 1.47
N PRO A 125 25.02 -10.04 2.20
CA PRO A 125 25.73 -11.28 1.85
C PRO A 125 25.36 -11.79 0.45
N PRO A 126 26.31 -12.26 -0.37
CA PRO A 126 26.02 -12.83 -1.69
C PRO A 126 25.07 -14.04 -1.65
N CYS A 127 25.08 -14.80 -0.55
CA CYS A 127 24.19 -15.93 -0.30
C CYS A 127 22.75 -15.54 0.09
N ALA A 128 22.45 -14.24 0.27
CA ALA A 128 21.12 -13.77 0.64
C ALA A 128 20.08 -14.10 -0.44
N THR A 129 19.09 -14.93 -0.08
CA THR A 129 17.98 -15.31 -0.96
C THR A 129 16.89 -14.24 -0.97
N LYS A 130 16.78 -13.44 0.10
CA LYS A 130 15.84 -12.33 0.23
C LYS A 130 16.48 -11.12 0.92
N VAL A 131 16.03 -9.93 0.55
CA VAL A 131 16.39 -8.69 1.21
C VAL A 131 15.13 -7.92 1.58
N ILE A 132 14.97 -7.64 2.87
CA ILE A 132 13.88 -6.82 3.40
C ILE A 132 14.44 -5.43 3.71
N GLY A 133 14.15 -4.46 2.85
CA GLY A 133 14.42 -3.05 3.10
C GLY A 133 13.36 -2.48 4.04
N VAL A 134 13.77 -1.97 5.19
CA VAL A 134 12.88 -1.38 6.20
C VAL A 134 12.96 0.14 6.12
N ALA A 135 11.81 0.77 5.90
CA ALA A 135 11.65 2.21 6.04
C ALA A 135 10.53 2.49 7.06
N ASN A 136 10.72 3.49 7.92
CA ASN A 136 9.75 3.80 8.95
C ASN A 136 8.89 5.00 8.55
N ILE A 137 7.60 4.78 8.37
CA ILE A 137 6.66 5.79 7.88
C ILE A 137 6.48 6.96 8.86
N LYS A 138 6.78 6.75 10.15
CA LYS A 138 6.70 7.80 11.18
C LYS A 138 7.76 8.90 11.02
N SER A 139 8.63 8.83 10.02
CA SER A 139 9.47 9.97 9.65
C SER A 139 8.74 11.00 8.80
N LEU A 140 7.55 10.69 8.25
CA LEU A 140 6.72 11.68 7.57
C LEU A 140 6.32 12.81 8.53
N GLY A 141 6.35 14.04 8.04
CA GLY A 141 6.07 15.24 8.83
C GLY A 141 7.23 15.68 9.74
N LYS A 142 8.30 14.88 9.87
CA LYS A 142 9.49 15.26 10.65
C LYS A 142 10.42 16.14 9.84
N LYS A 143 11.19 16.96 10.56
CA LYS A 143 12.23 17.82 9.99
C LYS A 143 13.49 16.99 9.69
N ALA A 144 14.12 17.23 8.54
CA ALA A 144 15.38 16.59 8.16
C ALA A 144 16.55 17.19 8.97
N THR A 145 16.81 16.60 10.13
CA THR A 145 17.86 17.01 11.08
C THR A 145 18.70 15.79 11.51
N GLN A 146 19.83 16.02 12.16
CA GLN A 146 20.69 14.94 12.70
C GLN A 146 19.97 14.11 13.79
N GLU A 147 18.94 14.69 14.41
CA GLU A 147 18.08 13.98 15.36
C GLU A 147 17.22 12.92 14.67
N ASN A 148 16.72 13.18 13.46
CA ASN A 148 15.77 12.28 12.78
C ASN A 148 16.43 11.38 11.73
N VAL A 149 17.55 11.84 11.15
CA VAL A 149 18.18 11.20 9.99
C VAL A 149 19.63 10.84 10.30
N HIS A 150 19.97 9.57 10.14
CA HIS A 150 21.36 9.12 10.22
C HIS A 150 22.11 9.51 8.95
N ARG A 151 23.30 10.13 9.06
CA ARG A 151 24.06 10.67 7.91
C ARG A 151 23.25 11.69 7.10
N LEU A 152 22.87 12.77 7.79
CA LEU A 152 22.00 13.81 7.25
C LEU A 152 22.50 14.37 5.91
N ASP A 153 23.76 14.77 5.80
CA ASP A 153 24.27 15.41 4.57
C ASP A 153 24.13 14.49 3.35
N THR A 154 24.46 13.21 3.52
CA THR A 154 24.28 12.19 2.49
C THR A 154 22.80 12.06 2.12
N PHE A 155 21.91 11.95 3.10
CA PHE A 155 20.46 11.88 2.85
C PHE A 155 19.95 13.11 2.08
N LEU A 156 20.29 14.31 2.52
CA LEU A 156 19.86 15.57 1.91
C LEU A 156 20.28 15.67 0.44
N GLN A 157 21.51 15.28 0.11
CA GLN A 157 21.99 15.20 -1.27
C GLN A 157 21.20 14.16 -2.08
N MET A 158 20.95 12.98 -1.51
CA MET A 158 20.25 11.88 -2.19
C MET A 158 18.82 12.22 -2.61
N VAL A 159 18.09 12.96 -1.77
CA VAL A 159 16.69 13.33 -2.01
C VAL A 159 16.53 14.79 -2.45
N ASN A 160 17.63 15.51 -2.70
CA ASN A 160 17.66 16.93 -3.06
C ASN A 160 16.76 17.78 -2.13
N MET A 161 17.17 17.88 -0.88
CA MET A 161 16.44 18.53 0.21
C MET A 161 17.40 19.37 1.06
N LYS A 162 16.92 20.41 1.74
CA LYS A 162 17.70 21.24 2.67
C LYS A 162 17.52 20.81 4.11
N VAL A 163 18.51 21.10 4.95
CA VAL A 163 18.44 20.88 6.41
C VAL A 163 17.20 21.57 6.96
N GLY A 164 16.44 20.87 7.82
CA GLY A 164 15.27 21.42 8.49
C GLY A 164 14.01 21.49 7.62
N GLU A 165 14.07 21.14 6.33
CA GLU A 165 12.84 20.94 5.55
C GLU A 165 12.04 19.74 6.09
N GLU A 166 10.76 19.67 5.76
CA GLU A 166 9.88 18.58 6.17
C GLU A 166 9.97 17.38 5.23
N ILE A 167 10.06 16.18 5.79
CA ILE A 167 10.02 14.93 5.05
C ILE A 167 8.55 14.65 4.71
N ASN A 168 8.11 15.11 3.55
CA ASN A 168 6.77 14.88 3.03
C ASN A 168 6.67 13.59 2.19
N LEU A 169 5.47 13.28 1.69
CA LEU A 169 5.22 12.08 0.89
C LEU A 169 6.05 11.99 -0.40
N GLU A 170 6.33 13.13 -1.04
CA GLU A 170 7.12 13.17 -2.28
C GLU A 170 8.59 12.87 -2.00
N VAL A 171 9.17 13.50 -0.97
CA VAL A 171 10.54 13.24 -0.52
C VAL A 171 10.69 11.77 -0.11
N PHE A 172 9.73 11.24 0.66
CA PHE A 172 9.74 9.84 1.07
C PHE A 172 9.59 8.90 -0.14
N GLY A 173 8.70 9.22 -1.09
CA GLY A 173 8.55 8.49 -2.34
C GLY A 173 9.85 8.41 -3.13
N ARG A 174 10.52 9.56 -3.33
CA ARG A 174 11.85 9.61 -3.99
C ARG A 174 12.88 8.76 -3.25
N TYR A 175 12.91 8.82 -1.91
CA TYR A 175 13.80 7.98 -1.11
C TYR A 175 13.56 6.48 -1.35
N LEU A 176 12.30 6.04 -1.45
CA LEU A 176 11.98 4.64 -1.74
C LEU A 176 12.35 4.23 -3.18
N GLN A 177 12.04 5.08 -4.17
CA GLN A 177 12.29 4.80 -5.60
C GLN A 177 13.77 4.59 -5.92
N ARG A 178 14.66 5.25 -5.17
CA ARG A 178 16.10 5.05 -5.34
C ARG A 178 16.54 3.60 -5.11
N GLY A 179 15.80 2.85 -4.29
CA GLY A 179 16.06 1.42 -4.09
C GLY A 179 17.40 1.10 -3.41
N ASP A 180 18.04 2.09 -2.77
CA ASP A 180 19.38 1.94 -2.17
C ASP A 180 19.44 0.82 -1.10
N PHE A 181 18.30 0.46 -0.51
CA PHE A 181 18.11 -0.70 0.38
C PHE A 181 18.60 -2.04 -0.21
N PHE A 182 18.62 -2.13 -1.53
CA PHE A 182 18.83 -3.36 -2.28
C PHE A 182 20.12 -3.33 -3.13
N LYS A 183 21.01 -2.36 -2.90
CA LYS A 183 22.26 -2.27 -3.66
C LYS A 183 23.12 -3.53 -3.38
N GLY A 184 23.52 -4.21 -4.44
CA GLY A 184 24.25 -5.49 -4.36
C GLY A 184 23.37 -6.73 -4.11
N CYS A 185 22.05 -6.59 -4.10
CA CYS A 185 21.13 -7.71 -3.91
C CYS A 185 20.95 -8.56 -5.19
N ASN A 186 21.18 -9.87 -5.05
CA ASN A 186 20.87 -10.89 -6.07
C ASN A 186 19.55 -11.65 -5.81
N GLY A 187 19.00 -11.54 -4.58
CA GLY A 187 17.80 -12.23 -4.16
C GLY A 187 16.49 -11.45 -4.38
N GLU A 188 15.40 -11.95 -3.78
CA GLU A 188 14.11 -11.27 -3.81
C GLU A 188 14.16 -9.96 -3.02
N LYS A 189 13.65 -8.87 -3.62
CA LYS A 189 13.62 -7.53 -3.01
C LYS A 189 12.24 -7.25 -2.44
N ILE A 190 12.19 -6.98 -1.13
CA ILE A 190 10.98 -6.71 -0.38
C ILE A 190 11.14 -5.37 0.33
N LEU A 191 10.20 -4.45 0.14
CA LEU A 191 10.17 -3.22 0.92
C LEU A 191 9.11 -3.33 2.02
N PHE A 192 9.48 -3.01 3.26
CA PHE A 192 8.57 -2.97 4.40
C PHE A 192 8.49 -1.56 5.00
N LEU A 193 7.32 -0.94 4.90
CA LEU A 193 6.96 0.29 5.60
C LEU A 193 6.47 -0.03 7.01
N ASN A 194 7.36 0.13 7.98
CA ASN A 194 7.08 -0.05 9.39
C ASN A 194 6.44 1.21 10.00
N GLY A 195 5.66 1.02 11.06
CA GLY A 195 5.07 2.09 11.87
C GLY A 195 3.70 2.56 11.40
N VAL A 196 3.01 1.76 10.57
CA VAL A 196 1.63 2.02 10.15
C VAL A 196 0.67 1.59 11.24
N GLU A 197 0.16 2.57 12.00
CA GLU A 197 -0.65 2.36 13.20
C GLU A 197 -1.96 3.17 13.11
N GLU A 198 -1.86 4.47 12.82
CA GLU A 198 -3.01 5.37 12.71
C GLU A 198 -3.46 5.56 11.23
N ASP A 199 -4.61 6.22 11.06
CA ASP A 199 -5.21 6.41 9.73
C ASP A 199 -4.35 7.26 8.80
N PHE A 200 -3.59 8.22 9.35
CA PHE A 200 -2.63 9.00 8.58
C PHE A 200 -1.55 8.12 7.95
N GLU A 201 -0.89 7.24 8.73
CA GLU A 201 0.14 6.36 8.19
C GLU A 201 -0.45 5.32 7.23
N LYS A 202 -1.66 4.83 7.48
CA LYS A 202 -2.35 3.91 6.57
C LYS A 202 -2.56 4.55 5.21
N ILE A 203 -3.09 5.78 5.17
CA ILE A 203 -3.28 6.54 3.92
C ILE A 203 -1.93 6.83 3.25
N ALA A 204 -0.94 7.25 4.03
CA ALA A 204 0.41 7.50 3.52
C ALA A 204 1.03 6.24 2.90
N ALA A 205 0.88 5.07 3.51
CA ALA A 205 1.36 3.80 3.00
C ALA A 205 0.69 3.45 1.66
N LEU A 206 -0.63 3.68 1.53
CA LEU A 206 -1.31 3.50 0.24
C LEU A 206 -0.74 4.41 -0.83
N ARG A 207 -0.52 5.68 -0.52
CA ARG A 207 0.04 6.66 -1.47
C ARG A 207 1.48 6.34 -1.85
N LEU A 208 2.24 5.76 -0.94
CA LEU A 208 3.61 5.34 -1.21
C LEU A 208 3.69 4.06 -2.04
N GLY A 209 2.64 3.23 -2.02
CA GLY A 209 2.58 1.97 -2.77
C GLY A 209 2.74 2.10 -4.28
N LYS A 210 2.40 3.25 -4.86
CA LYS A 210 2.62 3.49 -6.29
C LYS A 210 4.10 3.60 -6.69
N TYR A 211 4.98 3.91 -5.75
CA TYR A 211 6.39 4.20 -6.04
C TYR A 211 7.28 2.96 -6.08
N VAL A 212 6.83 1.82 -5.55
CA VAL A 212 7.70 0.67 -5.30
C VAL A 212 6.98 -0.63 -5.58
N GLU A 213 7.69 -1.56 -6.21
CA GLU A 213 7.22 -2.93 -6.34
C GLU A 213 7.41 -3.71 -5.03
N ASN A 214 6.60 -4.76 -4.83
CA ASN A 214 6.67 -5.65 -3.66
C ASN A 214 6.68 -4.91 -2.32
N LEU A 215 5.82 -3.91 -2.19
CA LEU A 215 5.63 -3.17 -0.94
C LEU A 215 4.79 -3.96 0.06
N PHE A 216 5.25 -3.98 1.29
CA PHE A 216 4.54 -4.41 2.48
C PHE A 216 4.48 -3.26 3.46
N PHE A 217 3.43 -3.20 4.26
CA PHE A 217 3.27 -2.15 5.26
C PHE A 217 2.58 -2.71 6.51
N GLY A 218 2.86 -2.10 7.66
CA GLY A 218 2.28 -2.51 8.93
C GLY A 218 3.08 -1.99 10.12
N SER A 219 2.89 -2.61 11.28
CA SER A 219 3.63 -2.27 12.50
C SER A 219 4.16 -3.52 13.17
N ILE A 220 5.48 -3.55 13.40
CA ILE A 220 6.12 -4.59 14.21
C ILE A 220 5.57 -4.53 15.64
N LYS A 221 5.33 -3.32 16.16
CA LYS A 221 4.79 -3.08 17.51
C LYS A 221 3.39 -3.70 17.67
N GLU A 222 2.52 -3.49 16.68
CA GLU A 222 1.16 -4.06 16.69
C GLU A 222 1.10 -5.48 16.15
N LYS A 223 2.24 -6.05 15.73
CA LYS A 223 2.33 -7.35 15.06
C LYS A 223 1.33 -7.42 13.91
N SER A 224 1.35 -6.41 13.04
CA SER A 224 0.49 -6.28 11.87
C SER A 224 1.33 -6.11 10.60
N ILE A 225 0.94 -6.78 9.52
CA ILE A 225 1.58 -6.63 8.21
C ILE A 225 0.58 -6.94 7.10
N SER A 226 0.67 -6.23 5.99
CA SER A 226 -0.11 -6.47 4.78
C SER A 226 0.75 -6.21 3.56
N ARG A 227 0.57 -7.03 2.53
CA ARG A 227 1.12 -6.75 1.20
C ARG A 227 0.25 -5.73 0.51
N TYR A 228 0.86 -4.68 -0.01
CA TYR A 228 0.20 -3.71 -0.87
C TYR A 228 -0.20 -4.38 -2.18
N LYS A 229 -1.46 -4.17 -2.57
CA LYS A 229 -2.11 -4.72 -3.76
C LYS A 229 -2.43 -3.57 -4.69
N ARG A 230 -1.98 -3.65 -5.93
CA ARG A 230 -2.31 -2.65 -6.95
C ARG A 230 -3.79 -2.75 -7.32
N VAL A 231 -4.50 -1.63 -7.36
CA VAL A 231 -5.93 -1.57 -7.64
C VAL A 231 -6.16 -0.71 -8.87
N ASP A 232 -6.85 -1.26 -9.88
CA ASP A 232 -7.35 -0.51 -11.02
C ASP A 232 -8.74 0.04 -10.74
N ALA A 233 -9.11 1.16 -11.37
CA ALA A 233 -10.47 1.65 -11.40
C ALA A 233 -11.15 1.36 -12.75
N VAL A 234 -12.42 0.96 -12.68
CA VAL A 234 -13.34 0.91 -13.82
C VAL A 234 -14.51 1.84 -13.53
N VAL A 235 -14.61 2.92 -14.29
CA VAL A 235 -15.75 3.84 -14.27
C VAL A 235 -16.77 3.38 -15.31
N MET A 236 -17.92 2.92 -14.84
CA MET A 236 -19.04 2.52 -15.66
C MET A 236 -19.85 3.76 -16.07
N ALA A 237 -19.66 4.19 -17.32
CA ALA A 237 -20.19 5.45 -17.87
C ALA A 237 -20.98 5.23 -19.17
N SER A 238 -21.44 4.00 -19.44
CA SER A 238 -22.13 3.65 -20.69
C SER A 238 -23.66 3.52 -20.53
N GLY A 239 -24.22 4.01 -19.42
CA GLY A 239 -25.66 3.96 -19.15
C GLY A 239 -26.48 4.75 -20.19
N PHE A 240 -27.77 4.43 -20.32
CA PHE A 240 -28.68 5.21 -21.15
C PHE A 240 -29.33 6.31 -20.30
N SER A 241 -29.04 7.56 -20.63
CA SER A 241 -29.57 8.78 -19.99
C SER A 241 -31.04 9.06 -20.32
N LYS A 242 -31.89 8.01 -20.33
CA LYS A 242 -33.28 8.04 -20.82
C LYS A 242 -34.17 9.09 -20.13
N ARG A 243 -33.83 9.46 -18.90
CA ARG A 243 -34.57 10.42 -18.07
C ARG A 243 -34.06 11.87 -18.17
N PHE A 244 -32.96 12.12 -18.90
CA PHE A 244 -32.25 13.40 -18.94
C PHE A 244 -32.40 14.19 -20.27
N GLY A 245 -33.27 13.71 -21.18
CA GLY A 245 -33.45 14.32 -22.50
C GLY A 245 -32.40 13.87 -23.53
N GLU A 246 -32.11 14.72 -24.52
CA GLU A 246 -31.21 14.41 -25.65
C GLU A 246 -29.71 14.50 -25.28
N GLU A 247 -29.35 15.25 -24.24
CA GLU A 247 -27.96 15.41 -23.80
C GLU A 247 -27.54 14.34 -22.77
N ASP A 248 -26.28 13.91 -22.84
CA ASP A 248 -25.73 12.92 -21.90
C ASP A 248 -25.60 13.51 -20.48
N LYS A 249 -26.26 12.89 -19.50
CA LYS A 249 -26.26 13.31 -18.09
C LYS A 249 -24.85 13.46 -17.50
N LEU A 250 -23.90 12.65 -17.95
CA LEU A 250 -22.51 12.69 -17.49
C LEU A 250 -21.76 13.97 -17.91
N LEU A 251 -22.22 14.60 -19.00
CA LEU A 251 -21.64 15.82 -19.57
C LEU A 251 -22.40 17.08 -19.14
N LYS A 252 -23.56 16.95 -18.49
CA LYS A 252 -24.20 18.07 -17.78
C LYS A 252 -23.27 18.58 -16.70
N LYS A 253 -23.37 19.87 -16.40
CA LYS A 253 -22.42 20.59 -15.55
C LYS A 253 -23.03 20.90 -14.18
N ILE A 254 -22.22 20.73 -13.14
CA ILE A 254 -22.44 21.26 -11.79
C ILE A 254 -21.31 22.27 -11.55
N GLY A 255 -21.64 23.53 -11.26
CA GLY A 255 -20.61 24.57 -11.11
C GLY A 255 -19.70 24.73 -12.33
N GLY A 256 -20.24 24.51 -13.55
CA GLY A 256 -19.48 24.60 -14.80
C GLY A 256 -18.62 23.38 -15.15
N VAL A 257 -18.55 22.37 -14.28
CA VAL A 257 -17.76 21.14 -14.46
C VAL A 257 -18.69 19.95 -14.76
N PRO A 258 -18.43 19.14 -15.81
CA PRO A 258 -19.18 17.93 -16.11
C PRO A 258 -19.32 17.01 -14.89
N VAL A 259 -20.49 16.39 -14.70
CA VAL A 259 -20.79 15.47 -13.60
C VAL A 259 -19.69 14.42 -13.43
N VAL A 260 -19.30 13.74 -14.51
CA VAL A 260 -18.28 12.68 -14.47
C VAL A 260 -16.87 13.22 -14.18
N GLU A 261 -16.59 14.48 -14.52
CA GLU A 261 -15.28 15.11 -14.29
C GLU A 261 -15.02 15.31 -12.79
N HIS A 262 -16.06 15.48 -11.96
CA HIS A 262 -15.92 15.51 -10.51
C HIS A 262 -15.36 14.19 -9.97
N LEU A 263 -15.87 13.06 -10.45
CA LEU A 263 -15.33 11.75 -10.10
C LEU A 263 -13.88 11.61 -10.59
N PHE A 264 -13.57 12.04 -11.81
CA PHE A 264 -12.21 11.96 -12.35
C PHE A 264 -11.20 12.74 -11.48
N LYS A 265 -11.56 13.96 -11.07
CA LYS A 265 -10.74 14.75 -10.13
C LYS A 265 -10.52 14.04 -8.79
N THR A 266 -11.49 13.26 -8.31
CA THR A 266 -11.32 12.44 -7.10
C THR A 266 -10.40 11.25 -7.36
N LEU A 267 -10.56 10.54 -8.48
CA LEU A 267 -9.74 9.38 -8.85
C LEU A 267 -8.26 9.74 -9.06
N GLU A 268 -7.96 10.90 -9.64
CA GLU A 268 -6.58 11.39 -9.85
C GLU A 268 -5.77 11.46 -8.55
N LYS A 269 -6.44 11.69 -7.42
CA LYS A 269 -5.80 11.80 -6.10
C LYS A 269 -5.57 10.45 -5.43
N LEU A 270 -6.13 9.36 -5.97
CA LEU A 270 -6.04 8.04 -5.37
C LEU A 270 -4.80 7.26 -5.86
N PRO A 271 -4.29 6.34 -5.03
CA PRO A 271 -3.19 5.45 -5.42
C PRO A 271 -3.72 4.27 -6.23
N LEU A 272 -4.30 4.58 -7.39
CA LEU A 272 -4.76 3.61 -8.38
C LEU A 272 -3.64 3.29 -9.36
N GLU A 273 -3.61 2.06 -9.85
CA GLU A 273 -2.64 1.63 -10.87
C GLU A 273 -3.02 2.18 -12.25
N SER A 274 -4.31 2.08 -12.59
CA SER A 274 -4.88 2.67 -13.79
C SER A 274 -6.35 3.02 -13.57
N ALA A 275 -6.89 3.87 -14.43
CA ALA A 275 -8.31 4.15 -14.51
C ALA A 275 -8.81 3.92 -15.94
N VAL A 276 -9.82 3.07 -16.05
CA VAL A 276 -10.50 2.73 -17.30
C VAL A 276 -11.92 3.27 -17.24
N VAL A 277 -12.34 4.00 -18.26
CA VAL A 277 -13.68 4.55 -18.39
C VAL A 277 -14.39 3.84 -19.53
N VAL A 278 -15.50 3.20 -19.20
CA VAL A 278 -16.31 2.47 -20.18
C VAL A 278 -17.51 3.32 -20.56
N GLY A 279 -17.47 3.90 -21.74
CA GLY A 279 -18.46 4.88 -22.21
C GLY A 279 -19.01 4.58 -23.59
N ARG A 280 -19.61 5.60 -24.21
CA ARG A 280 -20.26 5.50 -25.54
C ARG A 280 -20.26 6.79 -26.35
N ASN A 281 -19.54 7.81 -25.89
CA ASN A 281 -19.56 9.14 -26.47
C ASN A 281 -18.13 9.66 -26.64
N LEU A 282 -17.83 10.23 -27.81
CA LEU A 282 -16.55 10.84 -28.16
C LEU A 282 -16.15 12.01 -27.24
N GLU A 283 -17.11 12.78 -26.72
CA GLU A 283 -16.79 13.86 -25.77
C GLU A 283 -16.27 13.32 -24.43
N LEU A 284 -16.76 12.16 -23.99
CA LEU A 284 -16.24 11.48 -22.81
C LEU A 284 -14.83 10.94 -23.06
N GLU A 285 -14.54 10.44 -24.27
CA GLU A 285 -13.19 10.01 -24.67
C GLU A 285 -12.19 11.17 -24.58
N LYS A 286 -12.53 12.34 -25.13
CA LYS A 286 -11.68 13.56 -25.02
C LYS A 286 -11.42 13.94 -23.56
N LEU A 287 -12.45 13.83 -22.71
CA LEU A 287 -12.29 14.08 -21.28
C LEU A 287 -11.36 13.05 -20.63
N CYS A 288 -11.43 11.77 -21.01
CA CYS A 288 -10.51 10.74 -20.50
C CYS A 288 -9.06 11.06 -20.87
N GLN A 289 -8.80 11.52 -22.10
CA GLN A 289 -7.46 11.90 -22.56
C GLN A 289 -6.85 13.01 -21.69
N LYS A 290 -7.64 14.01 -21.27
CA LYS A 290 -7.20 15.08 -20.35
C LYS A 290 -6.63 14.54 -19.03
N TYR A 291 -7.18 13.44 -18.52
CA TYR A 291 -6.78 12.81 -17.26
C TYR A 291 -5.82 11.62 -17.43
N GLY A 292 -5.45 11.28 -18.67
CA GLY A 292 -4.66 10.08 -18.96
C GLY A 292 -5.40 8.77 -18.70
N TYR A 293 -6.74 8.79 -18.71
CA TYR A 293 -7.56 7.60 -18.48
C TYR A 293 -7.80 6.83 -19.76
N THR A 294 -7.85 5.51 -19.66
CA THR A 294 -8.11 4.65 -20.81
C THR A 294 -9.60 4.63 -21.09
N TYR A 295 -10.01 5.10 -22.26
CA TYR A 295 -11.40 5.05 -22.69
C TYR A 295 -11.69 3.76 -23.47
N ILE A 296 -12.83 3.14 -23.19
CA ILE A 296 -13.34 1.98 -23.95
C ILE A 296 -14.77 2.27 -24.38
N GLU A 297 -14.99 2.24 -25.68
CA GLU A 297 -16.33 2.32 -26.25
C GLU A 297 -17.09 1.00 -26.00
N ASN A 298 -18.26 1.09 -25.36
CA ASN A 298 -19.17 -0.02 -25.15
C ASN A 298 -20.35 0.03 -26.12
N THR A 299 -20.15 -0.55 -27.29
CA THR A 299 -21.20 -0.73 -28.31
C THR A 299 -22.33 -1.68 -27.87
N ARG A 300 -22.11 -2.46 -26.79
CA ARG A 300 -23.04 -3.46 -26.25
C ARG A 300 -23.77 -3.03 -24.98
N ALA A 301 -23.74 -1.73 -24.64
CA ALA A 301 -24.38 -1.22 -23.43
C ALA A 301 -25.88 -1.55 -23.32
N HIS A 302 -26.57 -1.79 -24.43
CA HIS A 302 -27.98 -2.19 -24.46
C HIS A 302 -28.25 -3.57 -23.83
N LEU A 303 -27.21 -4.39 -23.62
CA LEU A 303 -27.30 -5.70 -22.97
C LEU A 303 -27.16 -5.64 -21.43
N GLY A 304 -26.91 -4.45 -20.87
CA GLY A 304 -26.84 -4.22 -19.42
C GLY A 304 -25.44 -3.95 -18.87
N GLN A 305 -25.35 -3.77 -17.56
CA GLN A 305 -24.14 -3.36 -16.84
C GLN A 305 -22.99 -4.39 -16.94
N THR A 306 -23.34 -5.66 -17.12
CA THR A 306 -22.40 -6.76 -17.26
C THR A 306 -21.40 -6.55 -18.41
N GLU A 307 -21.84 -5.99 -19.54
CA GLU A 307 -20.93 -5.73 -20.67
C GLU A 307 -19.94 -4.61 -20.34
N SER A 308 -20.34 -3.63 -19.52
CA SER A 308 -19.41 -2.60 -19.04
C SER A 308 -18.35 -3.17 -18.10
N ILE A 309 -18.75 -4.07 -17.19
CA ILE A 309 -17.82 -4.78 -16.30
C ILE A 309 -16.79 -5.56 -17.13
N LYS A 310 -17.25 -6.34 -18.11
CA LYS A 310 -16.36 -7.14 -18.99
C LYS A 310 -15.44 -6.26 -19.83
N ALA A 311 -15.96 -5.17 -20.40
CA ALA A 311 -15.17 -4.23 -21.19
C ALA A 311 -14.05 -3.60 -20.33
N GLY A 312 -14.40 -3.10 -19.14
CA GLY A 312 -13.42 -2.55 -18.20
C GLY A 312 -12.38 -3.59 -17.78
N LEU A 313 -12.83 -4.80 -17.41
CA LEU A 313 -11.92 -5.88 -17.02
C LEU A 313 -10.90 -6.21 -18.11
N LYS A 314 -11.27 -6.21 -19.39
CA LYS A 314 -10.31 -6.49 -20.48
C LYS A 314 -9.12 -5.52 -20.53
N ALA A 315 -9.23 -4.32 -19.95
CA ALA A 315 -8.16 -3.34 -19.89
C ALA A 315 -7.54 -3.16 -18.48
N THR A 316 -7.99 -3.91 -17.48
CA THR A 316 -7.42 -3.89 -16.12
C THR A 316 -6.73 -5.20 -15.79
N TYR A 317 -5.66 -5.14 -14.98
CA TYR A 317 -4.80 -6.28 -14.64
C TYR A 317 -4.27 -6.27 -13.20
N GLY A 318 -4.64 -5.25 -12.42
CA GLY A 318 -4.33 -5.11 -11.02
C GLY A 318 -4.88 -6.26 -10.17
N GLU A 319 -4.36 -6.35 -8.96
CA GLU A 319 -4.71 -7.40 -8.01
C GLU A 319 -6.08 -7.16 -7.36
N GLY A 320 -6.64 -5.97 -7.54
CA GLY A 320 -8.04 -5.65 -7.32
C GLY A 320 -8.55 -4.70 -8.39
N THR A 321 -9.87 -4.65 -8.56
CA THR A 321 -10.53 -3.68 -9.43
C THR A 321 -11.67 -3.02 -8.66
N ILE A 322 -11.62 -1.70 -8.51
CA ILE A 322 -12.74 -0.90 -8.01
C ILE A 322 -13.66 -0.52 -9.16
N PHE A 323 -14.94 -0.84 -9.05
CA PHE A 323 -15.97 -0.44 -9.99
C PHE A 323 -16.75 0.73 -9.40
N LEU A 324 -16.86 1.81 -10.17
CA LEU A 324 -17.58 3.04 -9.82
C LEU A 324 -18.59 3.37 -10.93
N THR A 325 -19.68 4.03 -10.59
CA THR A 325 -20.57 4.63 -11.59
C THR A 325 -20.13 6.06 -11.89
N GLY A 326 -20.25 6.49 -13.16
CA GLY A 326 -19.78 7.82 -13.58
C GLY A 326 -20.63 8.99 -13.09
N ASP A 327 -21.79 8.72 -12.51
CA ASP A 327 -22.85 9.66 -12.14
C ASP A 327 -22.94 9.94 -10.63
N GLN A 328 -21.89 9.62 -9.87
CA GLN A 328 -21.78 9.90 -8.43
C GLN A 328 -20.75 11.03 -8.16
N PRO A 329 -21.08 12.30 -8.45
CA PRO A 329 -20.13 13.41 -8.41
C PRO A 329 -19.74 13.85 -6.99
N LEU A 330 -20.47 13.40 -5.97
CA LEU A 330 -20.29 13.81 -4.57
C LEU A 330 -19.40 12.86 -3.76
N ILE A 331 -18.91 11.78 -4.37
CA ILE A 331 -18.00 10.81 -3.72
C ILE A 331 -16.73 11.52 -3.27
N LYS A 332 -16.39 11.33 -1.99
CA LYS A 332 -15.20 11.91 -1.38
C LYS A 332 -13.98 11.00 -1.53
N GLU A 333 -12.82 11.65 -1.60
CA GLU A 333 -11.53 10.98 -1.63
C GLU A 333 -11.32 10.09 -0.39
N GLU A 334 -11.69 10.59 0.79
CA GLU A 334 -11.55 9.88 2.06
C GLU A 334 -12.36 8.58 2.08
N SER A 335 -13.54 8.58 1.45
CA SER A 335 -14.42 7.42 1.38
C SER A 335 -13.83 6.33 0.47
N LEU A 336 -13.25 6.73 -0.67
CA LEU A 336 -12.54 5.80 -1.55
C LEU A 336 -11.25 5.27 -0.91
N LEU A 337 -10.49 6.10 -0.18
CA LEU A 337 -9.32 5.65 0.58
C LEU A 337 -9.69 4.62 1.65
N LYS A 338 -10.82 4.81 2.37
CA LYS A 338 -11.33 3.84 3.35
C LYS A 338 -11.65 2.48 2.70
N LEU A 339 -12.28 2.48 1.53
CA LEU A 339 -12.53 1.24 0.76
C LEU A 339 -11.23 0.56 0.35
N LEU A 340 -10.26 1.33 -0.18
CA LEU A 340 -8.94 0.80 -0.56
C LEU A 340 -8.21 0.20 0.66
N LEU A 341 -8.22 0.86 1.82
CA LEU A 341 -7.63 0.35 3.05
C LEU A 341 -8.26 -0.96 3.51
N ALA A 342 -9.60 -1.02 3.51
CA ALA A 342 -10.34 -2.23 3.84
C ALA A 342 -10.01 -3.39 2.88
N PHE A 343 -9.89 -3.10 1.58
CA PHE A 343 -9.44 -4.07 0.58
C PHE A 343 -8.00 -4.53 0.81
N GLN A 344 -7.06 -3.63 1.09
CA GLN A 344 -5.67 -4.00 1.37
C GLN A 344 -5.57 -4.98 2.53
N ARG A 345 -6.32 -4.73 3.61
CA ARG A 345 -6.33 -5.55 4.82
C ARG A 345 -6.94 -6.93 4.60
N ASN A 346 -8.12 -7.00 3.97
CA ASN A 346 -8.92 -8.22 3.96
C ASN A 346 -8.75 -9.05 2.68
N ASN A 347 -8.41 -8.42 1.55
CA ASN A 347 -8.38 -9.06 0.23
C ASN A 347 -9.68 -9.82 -0.11
N LEU A 348 -10.81 -9.27 0.33
CA LEU A 348 -12.16 -9.75 0.06
C LEU A 348 -12.85 -8.76 -0.89
N ILE A 349 -14.02 -9.15 -1.40
CA ILE A 349 -14.89 -8.15 -2.05
C ILE A 349 -15.20 -7.08 -1.02
N THR A 350 -14.91 -5.82 -1.35
CA THR A 350 -15.10 -4.69 -0.44
C THR A 350 -16.12 -3.74 -1.05
N ARG A 351 -17.27 -3.57 -0.41
CA ARG A 351 -18.40 -2.77 -0.93
C ARG A 351 -18.76 -1.63 0.02
N SER A 352 -19.11 -0.48 -0.52
CA SER A 352 -19.72 0.60 0.26
C SER A 352 -21.16 0.29 0.67
N VAL A 353 -21.50 0.70 1.88
CA VAL A 353 -22.87 0.67 2.39
C VAL A 353 -23.18 2.07 2.92
N SER A 354 -24.31 2.63 2.46
CA SER A 354 -24.77 3.96 2.83
C SER A 354 -26.07 3.84 3.60
N GLU A 355 -26.08 4.21 4.88
CA GLU A 355 -27.24 4.05 5.77
C GLU A 355 -27.86 2.64 5.72
N GLY A 356 -27.03 1.59 5.74
CA GLY A 356 -27.44 0.19 5.67
C GLY A 356 -27.81 -0.31 4.26
N VAL A 357 -27.76 0.55 3.24
CA VAL A 357 -28.06 0.19 1.86
C VAL A 357 -26.78 -0.01 1.04
N PRO A 358 -26.57 -1.20 0.44
CA PRO A 358 -25.46 -1.42 -0.48
C PRO A 358 -25.41 -0.40 -1.62
N SER A 359 -24.23 0.21 -1.83
CA SER A 359 -24.01 1.22 -2.87
C SER A 359 -22.78 0.88 -3.75
N SER A 360 -22.63 1.63 -4.85
CA SER A 360 -21.33 1.81 -5.52
C SER A 360 -20.46 2.74 -4.67
N PRO A 361 -19.13 2.57 -4.60
CA PRO A 361 -18.35 1.62 -5.38
C PRO A 361 -18.05 0.29 -4.68
N VAL A 362 -17.61 -0.68 -5.48
CA VAL A 362 -17.25 -2.04 -5.03
C VAL A 362 -15.90 -2.47 -5.59
N ILE A 363 -15.05 -3.03 -4.74
CA ILE A 363 -13.75 -3.59 -5.08
C ILE A 363 -13.86 -5.11 -5.16
N PHE A 364 -13.45 -5.68 -6.28
CA PHE A 364 -13.30 -7.12 -6.43
C PHE A 364 -11.82 -7.51 -6.44
N PRO A 365 -11.39 -8.46 -5.57
CA PRO A 365 -10.07 -9.07 -5.70
C PRO A 365 -9.92 -9.77 -7.06
N GLY A 366 -8.69 -9.78 -7.61
CA GLY A 366 -8.38 -10.34 -8.93
C GLY A 366 -8.77 -11.81 -9.09
N LYS A 367 -8.88 -12.58 -7.99
CA LYS A 367 -9.37 -13.96 -8.02
C LYS A 367 -10.79 -14.12 -8.59
N TYR A 368 -11.63 -13.08 -8.52
CA TYR A 368 -12.99 -13.08 -9.06
C TYR A 368 -13.07 -12.62 -10.52
N ARG A 369 -11.93 -12.31 -11.16
CA ARG A 369 -11.89 -11.84 -12.56
C ARG A 369 -12.58 -12.81 -13.51
N LYS A 370 -12.31 -14.11 -13.37
CA LYS A 370 -12.93 -15.15 -14.21
C LYS A 370 -14.44 -15.20 -14.01
N ASP A 371 -14.90 -15.10 -12.77
CA ASP A 371 -16.34 -15.13 -12.43
C ASP A 371 -17.06 -13.92 -13.01
N LEU A 372 -16.47 -12.72 -12.90
CA LEU A 372 -16.98 -11.49 -13.49
C LEU A 372 -17.01 -11.56 -15.03
N MET A 373 -15.98 -12.12 -15.66
CA MET A 373 -15.94 -12.30 -17.12
C MET A 373 -17.00 -13.30 -17.63
N ASN A 374 -17.41 -14.25 -16.79
CA ASN A 374 -18.42 -15.26 -17.10
C ASN A 374 -19.86 -14.81 -16.78
N LEU A 375 -20.07 -13.59 -16.30
CA LEU A 375 -21.42 -13.08 -16.04
C LEU A 375 -22.27 -13.04 -17.33
N THR A 376 -23.55 -13.37 -17.19
CA THR A 376 -24.55 -13.34 -18.26
C THR A 376 -25.77 -12.55 -17.83
N GLY A 377 -26.43 -11.89 -18.78
CA GLY A 377 -27.60 -11.03 -18.52
C GLY A 377 -27.22 -9.78 -17.72
N ASP A 378 -28.22 -9.02 -17.27
CA ASP A 378 -28.03 -7.75 -16.54
C ASP A 378 -28.05 -7.93 -15.01
N MET A 379 -27.20 -8.82 -14.49
CA MET A 379 -27.07 -9.02 -13.04
C MET A 379 -26.01 -8.14 -12.37
N GLY A 380 -25.16 -7.49 -13.17
CA GLY A 380 -23.96 -6.80 -12.70
C GLY A 380 -23.08 -7.70 -11.82
N GLY A 381 -22.28 -7.10 -10.95
CA GLY A 381 -21.42 -7.83 -10.00
C GLY A 381 -22.19 -8.56 -8.88
N ARG A 382 -23.51 -8.37 -8.76
CA ARG A 382 -24.32 -8.84 -7.60
C ARG A 382 -24.35 -10.36 -7.47
N LYS A 383 -24.23 -11.10 -8.58
CA LYS A 383 -24.17 -12.58 -8.54
C LYS A 383 -22.89 -13.03 -7.82
N VAL A 384 -21.74 -12.50 -8.23
CA VAL A 384 -20.43 -12.81 -7.65
C VAL A 384 -20.37 -12.46 -6.16
N ILE A 385 -20.94 -11.31 -5.78
CA ILE A 385 -21.01 -10.90 -4.36
C ILE A 385 -21.76 -11.93 -3.51
N ARG A 386 -22.90 -12.44 -4.00
CA ARG A 386 -23.70 -13.45 -3.29
C ARG A 386 -22.97 -14.79 -3.16
N GLU A 387 -22.16 -15.16 -4.15
CA GLU A 387 -21.43 -16.43 -4.20
C GLU A 387 -20.07 -16.40 -3.47
N ALA A 388 -19.55 -15.21 -3.15
CA ALA A 388 -18.21 -15.02 -2.56
C ALA A 388 -18.05 -15.55 -1.12
N GLY A 389 -19.14 -15.89 -0.43
CA GLY A 389 -19.18 -16.42 0.94
C GLY A 389 -18.82 -15.41 2.04
N ARG A 390 -17.71 -14.66 1.88
CA ARG A 390 -17.27 -13.59 2.79
C ARG A 390 -16.92 -12.33 2.02
N ILE A 391 -17.48 -11.21 2.47
CA ILE A 391 -17.23 -9.88 1.94
C ILE A 391 -16.87 -8.92 3.08
N THR A 392 -16.33 -7.75 2.73
CA THR A 392 -16.11 -6.62 3.61
C THR A 392 -17.11 -5.52 3.24
N GLU A 393 -17.92 -5.08 4.19
CA GLU A 393 -18.79 -3.93 4.03
C GLU A 393 -18.20 -2.75 4.78
N VAL A 394 -18.19 -1.59 4.14
CA VAL A 394 -17.70 -0.34 4.74
C VAL A 394 -18.88 0.63 4.80
N GLU A 395 -19.32 0.93 6.01
CA GLU A 395 -20.46 1.79 6.29
C GLU A 395 -20.07 3.26 6.19
N PHE A 396 -20.94 4.05 5.56
CA PHE A 396 -20.81 5.49 5.43
C PHE A 396 -22.10 6.18 5.87
N SER A 397 -21.94 7.23 6.68
CA SER A 397 -23.06 8.00 7.24
C SER A 397 -23.53 9.15 6.37
N ASP A 398 -22.67 9.67 5.48
CA ASP A 398 -23.05 10.74 4.55
C ASP A 398 -23.58 10.13 3.25
N LYS A 399 -24.89 9.93 3.19
CA LYS A 399 -25.55 9.33 2.02
C LYS A 399 -25.45 10.16 0.76
N ASP A 400 -25.28 11.48 0.89
CA ASP A 400 -25.21 12.36 -0.27
C ASP A 400 -23.94 12.08 -1.09
N GLU A 401 -22.88 11.51 -0.49
CA GLU A 401 -21.70 11.05 -1.22
C GLU A 401 -22.01 9.99 -2.28
N PHE A 402 -23.04 9.17 -2.05
CA PHE A 402 -23.39 8.02 -2.89
C PHE A 402 -24.61 8.30 -3.78
N MET A 403 -25.01 9.57 -3.88
CA MET A 403 -26.16 9.99 -4.68
C MET A 403 -25.85 9.89 -6.18
N ASP A 404 -26.69 9.19 -6.91
CA ASP A 404 -26.67 9.12 -8.37
C ASP A 404 -27.38 10.35 -8.96
N ILE A 405 -26.87 10.86 -10.09
CA ILE A 405 -27.55 11.90 -10.86
C ILE A 405 -28.43 11.25 -11.92
N ASP A 406 -29.74 11.15 -11.68
CA ASP A 406 -30.72 10.50 -12.57
C ASP A 406 -31.77 11.46 -13.15
N THR A 407 -32.00 12.61 -12.52
CA THR A 407 -32.86 13.70 -13.00
C THR A 407 -32.23 15.09 -12.84
N VAL A 408 -32.87 16.10 -13.45
CA VAL A 408 -32.44 17.51 -13.29
C VAL A 408 -32.53 17.96 -11.83
N GLU A 409 -33.51 17.46 -11.08
CA GLU A 409 -33.63 17.71 -9.64
C GLU A 409 -32.43 17.16 -8.87
N ASP A 410 -31.91 15.99 -9.23
CA ASP A 410 -30.70 15.44 -8.62
C ASP A 410 -29.47 16.33 -8.91
N LEU A 411 -29.37 16.86 -10.13
CA LEU A 411 -28.30 17.77 -10.53
C LEU A 411 -28.32 19.06 -9.68
N LEU A 412 -29.49 19.67 -9.52
CA LEU A 412 -29.68 20.88 -8.68
C LEU A 412 -29.40 20.59 -7.21
N ARG A 413 -29.82 19.41 -6.73
CA ARG A 413 -29.53 18.98 -5.36
C ARG A 413 -28.02 18.81 -5.13
N ALA A 414 -27.33 18.17 -6.07
CA ALA A 414 -25.87 18.01 -5.98
C ALA A 414 -25.15 19.35 -5.99
N GLU A 415 -25.58 20.29 -6.84
CA GLU A 415 -25.03 21.65 -6.88
C GLU A 415 -25.17 22.37 -5.53
N LYS A 416 -26.36 22.27 -4.91
CA LYS A 416 -26.59 22.83 -3.57
C LYS A 416 -25.67 22.20 -2.51
N ILE A 417 -25.54 20.88 -2.50
CA ILE A 417 -24.67 20.16 -1.56
C ILE A 417 -23.20 20.56 -1.74
N MET A 418 -22.72 20.68 -2.99
CA MET A 418 -21.36 21.14 -3.27
C MET A 418 -21.12 22.55 -2.74
N ALA A 419 -22.04 23.48 -3.00
CA ALA A 419 -21.94 24.85 -2.51
C ALA A 419 -21.97 24.95 -0.97
N GLU A 420 -22.74 24.10 -0.29
CA GLU A 420 -22.77 24.01 1.18
C GLU A 420 -21.45 23.47 1.75
N ARG A 421 -20.88 22.44 1.11
CA ARG A 421 -19.57 21.87 1.48
C ARG A 421 -18.43 22.88 1.31
N GLU A 422 -18.43 23.64 0.22
CA GLU A 422 -17.43 24.70 -0.02
C GLU A 422 -17.49 25.80 1.05
N LYS A 423 -18.69 26.28 1.40
CA LYS A 423 -18.88 27.27 2.47
C LYS A 423 -18.37 26.76 3.82
N THR A 424 -18.63 25.50 4.12
CA THR A 424 -18.18 24.84 5.36
C THR A 424 -16.65 24.76 5.41
N ASN A 425 -16.01 24.37 4.30
CA ASN A 425 -14.55 24.29 4.19
C ASN A 425 -13.87 25.66 4.28
N LEU A 426 -14.53 26.73 3.82
CA LEU A 426 -14.07 28.11 3.94
C LEU A 426 -14.35 28.76 5.31
N GLY A 427 -14.90 28.00 6.27
CA GLY A 427 -15.24 28.50 7.61
C GLY A 427 -16.43 29.48 7.64
N ILE A 428 -17.19 29.58 6.55
CA ILE A 428 -18.35 30.47 6.45
C ILE A 428 -19.56 29.74 7.06
N LYS A 429 -19.80 29.95 8.37
CA LYS A 429 -21.03 29.51 9.03
C LYS A 429 -22.23 30.16 8.34
N ILE A 430 -23.07 29.34 7.70
CA ILE A 430 -24.35 29.79 7.15
C ILE A 430 -25.25 30.12 8.35
N ALA A 431 -25.51 31.42 8.54
CA ALA A 431 -26.57 31.87 9.44
C ALA A 431 -27.90 31.32 8.91
N LYS A 432 -28.55 30.48 9.71
CA LYS A 432 -29.93 30.05 9.44
C LYS A 432 -30.83 31.28 9.55
N SER A 433 -31.47 31.65 8.45
CA SER A 433 -32.65 32.52 8.42
C SER A 433 -33.89 31.73 8.77
#